data_AF-A0A183UVH8-F1
#
_entry.id   AF-A0A183UVH8-F1
#
_cell.length_a   1.000
_cell.length_b   1.000
_cell.length_c   1.000
_cell.angle_alpha   90.00
_cell.angle_beta   90.00
_cell.angle_gamma   90.00
#
_symmetry.space_group_name_H-M   'P 1'
#
loop_
_entity.id
_entity.type
_entity.pdbx_description
1 polymer ?
#
loop_
_entity_poly.entity_id
_entity_poly.type
_entity_poly.pdbx_seq_one_letter_code
_entity_poly.pdbx_strand_id
1 'polypeptide(L)'
;MSLNSLLSDVSLPSELSVVPAVDAANYFFEGAEKLLEIWFDVEQQGATSLRTIPYNELVAMLDVAQCHILHCKSNERMDSYVLSESSMFVSDARIILKTCGTTRLLHTVGPLLDLAHRYCHMDNVINVFYSRKNFMRPEMQPHPHNSFEGEIEYLDNYFQDGAAYCMGSLKQDRWFLYTMSIPQAPLPYADHTLEIMMTEMPNEVMTVFTRAACRDAKECTKKSGIDRVVPFGTTIHEELFDPCGYSMNGLVPKSDQYVTIHVTPEPEFSYVSFETNQNSMCLYKQTLRVIDIFKPNKFLLTVFANERSIKGKETQQNLWEREITGYKRVNLQYLRLQHETLVYAQYVKRKGTGVKNVPLRRIITDDDGHSD
;
A
#
# COMPACT_ATOMS: atom_id res chain seq x y z
N MET A 1 -68.74 -10.70 -22.89
CA MET A 1 -68.57 -12.15 -23.11
C MET A 1 -67.17 -12.51 -22.70
N SER A 2 -67.04 -13.60 -21.95
CA SER A 2 -65.82 -14.20 -21.40
C SER A 2 -64.74 -14.41 -22.46
N LEU A 3 -63.46 -14.24 -22.07
CA LEU A 3 -62.32 -14.88 -22.73
C LEU A 3 -61.35 -15.41 -21.66
N ASN A 4 -61.85 -16.34 -20.84
CA ASN A 4 -61.02 -17.39 -20.26
C ASN A 4 -60.90 -18.51 -21.30
N SER A 5 -59.73 -18.66 -21.92
CA SER A 5 -59.11 -19.96 -22.24
C SER A 5 -57.94 -19.74 -23.20
N LEU A 6 -56.72 -20.01 -22.75
CA LEU A 6 -55.70 -20.82 -23.43
C LEU A 6 -54.39 -20.70 -22.63
N LEU A 7 -54.29 -21.54 -21.61
CA LEU A 7 -53.01 -22.01 -21.09
C LEU A 7 -52.50 -23.05 -22.09
N SER A 8 -51.28 -22.85 -22.61
CA SER A 8 -50.42 -23.93 -23.08
C SER A 8 -48.97 -23.49 -22.96
N ASP A 9 -48.27 -24.13 -22.01
CA ASP A 9 -46.85 -24.47 -21.99
C ASP A 9 -45.83 -23.43 -22.45
N VAL A 10 -45.27 -22.72 -21.47
CA VAL A 10 -43.88 -22.23 -21.55
C VAL A 10 -43.12 -22.85 -20.39
N SER A 11 -42.38 -23.92 -20.70
CA SER A 11 -41.36 -24.48 -19.81
C SER A 11 -40.25 -23.45 -19.61
N LEU A 12 -40.06 -23.00 -18.37
CA LEU A 12 -38.89 -22.20 -17.97
C LEU A 12 -37.61 -23.05 -18.12
N PRO A 13 -36.57 -22.59 -18.84
CA PRO A 13 -35.29 -23.25 -18.81
C PRO A 13 -34.63 -23.02 -17.45
N SER A 14 -34.42 -24.10 -16.71
CA SER A 14 -33.56 -24.13 -15.53
C SER A 14 -32.10 -24.16 -15.98
N GLU A 15 -31.54 -23.01 -16.34
CA GLU A 15 -30.08 -22.87 -16.45
C GLU A 15 -29.59 -22.12 -15.22
N LEU A 16 -29.20 -22.89 -14.20
CA LEU A 16 -28.22 -22.41 -13.23
C LEU A 16 -27.00 -21.98 -14.04
N SER A 17 -26.68 -20.69 -14.02
CA SER A 17 -25.45 -20.15 -14.56
C SER A 17 -24.27 -20.81 -13.82
N VAL A 18 -23.67 -21.81 -14.45
CA VAL A 18 -22.38 -22.35 -14.04
C VAL A 18 -21.37 -21.23 -14.27
N VAL A 19 -20.95 -20.57 -13.19
CA VAL A 19 -19.79 -19.68 -13.19
C VAL A 19 -18.61 -20.52 -13.72
N PRO A 20 -17.90 -20.10 -14.78
CA PRO A 20 -16.78 -20.89 -15.28
C PRO A 20 -15.76 -20.98 -14.14
N ALA A 21 -15.44 -22.22 -13.74
CA ALA A 21 -14.32 -22.47 -12.85
C ALA A 21 -13.08 -21.85 -13.49
N VAL A 22 -12.50 -20.85 -12.82
CA VAL A 22 -11.23 -20.25 -13.24
C VAL A 22 -10.24 -21.39 -13.38
N ASP A 23 -9.69 -21.57 -14.57
CA ASP A 23 -8.73 -22.63 -14.86
C ASP A 23 -7.52 -22.46 -13.95
N ALA A 24 -7.45 -23.25 -12.88
CA ALA A 24 -6.47 -23.08 -11.80
C ALA A 24 -5.01 -23.15 -12.31
N ALA A 25 -4.80 -23.72 -13.50
CA ALA A 25 -3.51 -23.78 -14.18
C ALA A 25 -3.02 -22.42 -14.72
N ASN A 26 -3.89 -21.42 -14.86
CA ASN A 26 -3.58 -20.10 -15.44
C ASN A 26 -3.90 -18.92 -14.50
N TYR A 27 -4.21 -19.18 -13.23
CA TYR A 27 -4.49 -18.12 -12.25
C TYR A 27 -3.21 -17.33 -11.93
N PHE A 28 -3.33 -16.00 -11.96
CA PHE A 28 -2.28 -15.07 -11.60
C PHE A 28 -2.90 -13.83 -10.98
N PHE A 29 -2.30 -13.36 -9.88
CA PHE A 29 -2.67 -12.11 -9.23
C PHE A 29 -1.42 -11.24 -9.10
N GLU A 30 -1.49 -9.99 -9.56
CA GLU A 30 -0.40 -9.04 -9.42
C GLU A 30 -0.45 -8.41 -8.02
N GLY A 31 0.38 -8.93 -7.11
CA GLY A 31 0.48 -8.37 -5.76
C GLY A 31 1.16 -6.99 -5.70
N ALA A 32 2.03 -6.67 -6.66
CA ALA A 32 2.70 -5.37 -6.69
C ALA A 32 1.67 -4.23 -6.84
N GLU A 33 1.70 -3.31 -5.90
CA GLU A 33 0.69 -2.27 -5.80
C GLU A 33 1.06 -1.03 -6.61
N LYS A 34 0.01 -0.27 -6.91
CA LYS A 34 0.03 1.11 -7.36
C LYS A 34 -0.29 1.97 -6.15
N LEU A 35 0.51 2.97 -5.86
CA LEU A 35 0.31 3.89 -4.74
C LEU A 35 0.18 5.31 -5.28
N LEU A 36 -0.91 5.98 -4.93
CA LEU A 36 -1.15 7.39 -5.22
C LEU A 36 -1.38 8.13 -3.92
N GLU A 37 -0.60 9.19 -3.72
CA GLU A 37 -0.74 10.12 -2.62
C GLU A 37 -0.87 11.54 -3.18
N ILE A 38 -1.97 12.22 -2.84
CA ILE A 38 -2.23 13.59 -3.26
C ILE A 38 -2.46 14.45 -2.01
N TRP A 39 -1.76 15.59 -1.98
CA TRP A 39 -1.90 16.62 -0.96
C TRP A 39 -2.51 17.88 -1.58
N PHE A 40 -3.46 18.47 -0.87
CA PHE A 40 -4.13 19.71 -1.24
C PHE A 40 -3.71 20.87 -0.32
N ASP A 41 -3.82 22.09 -0.83
CA ASP A 41 -3.53 23.31 -0.07
C ASP A 41 -4.64 23.58 0.95
N VAL A 42 -4.32 23.46 2.24
CA VAL A 42 -5.25 23.78 3.34
C VAL A 42 -5.42 25.28 3.56
N GLU A 43 -4.49 26.09 3.06
CA GLU A 43 -4.55 27.56 3.19
C GLU A 43 -5.36 28.18 2.04
N GLN A 44 -5.80 27.38 1.07
CA GLN A 44 -6.74 27.82 0.04
C GLN A 44 -8.01 28.37 0.69
N GLN A 45 -8.46 29.54 0.23
CA GLN A 45 -9.63 30.19 0.79
C GLN A 45 -10.88 29.31 0.65
N GLY A 46 -11.49 28.98 1.80
CA GLY A 46 -12.70 28.15 1.86
C GLY A 46 -12.43 26.65 1.92
N ALA A 47 -11.16 26.22 1.85
CA ALA A 47 -10.78 24.83 2.00
C ALA A 47 -11.30 24.26 3.33
N THR A 48 -11.89 23.07 3.28
CA THR A 48 -12.41 22.38 4.47
C THR A 48 -11.59 21.14 4.79
N SER A 49 -12.11 19.95 4.52
CA SER A 49 -11.45 18.68 4.79
C SER A 49 -11.89 17.64 3.75
N LEU A 50 -10.95 16.87 3.19
CA LEU A 50 -11.28 15.76 2.28
C LEU A 50 -12.20 14.72 2.92
N ARG A 51 -12.24 14.66 4.26
CA ARG A 51 -13.14 13.80 5.03
C ARG A 51 -14.62 14.19 4.92
N THR A 52 -14.91 15.36 4.36
CA THR A 52 -16.28 15.81 4.10
C THR A 52 -16.87 15.21 2.84
N ILE A 53 -16.05 14.58 1.99
CA ILE A 53 -16.51 13.87 0.79
C ILE A 53 -17.49 12.76 1.22
N PRO A 54 -18.73 12.75 0.69
CA PRO A 54 -19.71 11.74 1.04
C PRO A 54 -19.24 10.31 0.72
N TYR A 55 -19.54 9.36 1.61
CA TYR A 55 -19.14 7.97 1.45
C TYR A 55 -19.58 7.35 0.11
N ASN A 56 -20.79 7.67 -0.37
CA ASN A 56 -21.28 7.16 -1.66
C ASN A 56 -20.50 7.71 -2.86
N GLU A 57 -19.95 8.91 -2.75
CA GLU A 57 -19.08 9.48 -3.80
C GLU A 57 -17.71 8.80 -3.80
N LEU A 58 -17.17 8.49 -2.61
CA LEU A 58 -15.95 7.66 -2.49
C LEU A 58 -16.15 6.28 -3.09
N VAL A 59 -17.30 5.64 -2.85
CA VAL A 59 -17.65 4.36 -3.48
C VAL A 59 -17.69 4.50 -5.00
N ALA A 60 -18.40 5.51 -5.53
CA ALA A 60 -18.49 5.73 -6.97
C ALA A 60 -17.11 5.99 -7.62
N MET A 61 -16.21 6.70 -6.92
CA MET A 61 -14.83 6.88 -7.35
C MET A 61 -14.06 5.55 -7.40
N LEU A 62 -14.19 4.70 -6.37
CA LEU A 62 -13.50 3.41 -6.31
C LEU A 62 -14.04 2.40 -7.33
N ASP A 63 -15.32 2.48 -7.67
CA ASP A 63 -15.92 1.68 -8.75
C ASP A 63 -15.24 1.95 -10.11
N VAL A 64 -14.77 3.19 -10.36
CA VAL A 64 -13.97 3.53 -11.55
C VAL A 64 -12.62 2.79 -11.55
N ALA A 65 -12.01 2.62 -10.37
CA ALA A 65 -10.78 1.83 -10.20
C ALA A 65 -11.01 0.32 -10.27
N GLN A 66 -12.28 -0.11 -10.28
CA GLN A 66 -12.71 -1.51 -10.16
C GLN A 66 -12.32 -2.13 -8.81
N CYS A 67 -12.48 -1.39 -7.72
CA CYS A 67 -12.36 -1.91 -6.35
C CYS A 67 -13.47 -1.34 -5.44
N HIS A 68 -13.74 -2.00 -4.32
CA HIS A 68 -14.81 -1.61 -3.40
C HIS A 68 -14.34 -1.59 -1.95
N ILE A 69 -15.03 -0.81 -1.11
CA ILE A 69 -14.76 -0.72 0.33
C ILE A 69 -15.33 -1.95 1.04
N LEU A 70 -14.51 -2.64 1.84
CA LEU A 70 -14.93 -3.76 2.67
C LEU A 70 -15.17 -3.33 4.12
N HIS A 71 -14.21 -2.60 4.69
CA HIS A 71 -14.27 -2.12 6.07
C HIS A 71 -13.89 -0.66 6.14
N CYS A 72 -14.50 0.05 7.08
CA CYS A 72 -14.18 1.43 7.39
C CYS A 72 -13.90 1.60 8.89
N LYS A 73 -12.86 2.37 9.21
CA LYS A 73 -12.59 2.90 10.54
C LYS A 73 -12.14 4.35 10.45
N SER A 74 -12.45 5.11 11.48
CA SER A 74 -12.06 6.50 11.60
C SER A 74 -11.46 6.77 12.97
N ASN A 75 -10.55 7.74 13.03
CA ASN A 75 -10.17 8.41 14.26
C ASN A 75 -10.43 9.92 14.11
N GLU A 76 -9.87 10.74 15.01
CA GLU A 76 -10.08 12.18 15.00
C GLU A 76 -9.49 12.89 13.77
N ARG A 77 -8.52 12.29 13.08
CA ARG A 77 -7.71 12.93 12.04
C ARG A 77 -7.72 12.23 10.68
N MET A 78 -8.22 11.00 10.62
CA MET A 78 -8.18 10.18 9.41
C MET A 78 -9.33 9.17 9.36
N ASP A 79 -9.86 8.99 8.15
CA ASP A 79 -10.73 7.89 7.77
C ASP A 79 -9.93 6.85 6.96
N SER A 80 -10.11 5.58 7.26
CA SER A 80 -9.37 4.47 6.70
C SER A 80 -10.31 3.40 6.18
N TYR A 81 -10.01 2.91 4.99
CA TYR A 81 -10.83 1.98 4.24
C TYR A 81 -9.98 0.79 3.80
N VAL A 82 -10.32 -0.41 4.28
CA VAL A 82 -9.78 -1.66 3.70
C VAL A 82 -10.61 -1.93 2.44
N LEU A 83 -9.94 -2.11 1.31
CA LEU A 83 -10.55 -2.34 0.01
C LEU A 83 -10.52 -3.82 -0.35
N SER A 84 -11.31 -4.20 -1.36
CA SER A 84 -11.22 -5.52 -1.99
C SER A 84 -9.85 -5.82 -2.56
N GLU A 85 -9.09 -4.77 -2.91
CA GLU A 85 -7.82 -4.82 -3.61
C GLU A 85 -6.85 -3.78 -3.02
N SER A 86 -6.51 -3.86 -1.70
CA SER A 86 -5.60 -2.98 -0.92
C SER A 86 -6.31 -1.97 0.02
N SER A 87 -5.97 -0.67 0.01
CA SER A 87 -6.37 0.30 1.05
C SER A 87 -6.51 1.74 0.57
N MET A 88 -7.34 2.52 1.27
CA MET A 88 -7.45 3.98 1.11
C MET A 88 -7.46 4.70 2.46
N PHE A 89 -6.80 5.85 2.54
CA PHE A 89 -6.74 6.71 3.72
C PHE A 89 -7.06 8.15 3.33
N VAL A 90 -7.93 8.80 4.10
CA VAL A 90 -8.38 10.19 3.86
C VAL A 90 -8.18 10.99 5.14
N SER A 91 -7.31 12.00 5.11
CA SER A 91 -7.16 13.00 6.17
C SER A 91 -7.73 14.34 5.72
N ASP A 92 -7.48 15.43 6.45
CA ASP A 92 -8.02 16.74 6.10
C ASP A 92 -7.55 17.24 4.73
N ALA A 93 -6.30 16.96 4.37
CA ALA A 93 -5.67 17.53 3.18
C ALA A 93 -4.93 16.49 2.32
N ARG A 94 -4.92 15.23 2.75
CA ARG A 94 -4.21 14.16 2.08
C ARG A 94 -5.14 12.99 1.83
N ILE A 95 -5.05 12.45 0.63
CA ILE A 95 -5.60 11.15 0.30
C ILE A 95 -4.49 10.23 -0.18
N ILE A 96 -4.49 9.01 0.35
CA ILE A 96 -3.63 7.91 -0.07
C ILE A 96 -4.55 6.83 -0.59
N LEU A 97 -4.39 6.47 -1.87
CA LEU A 97 -5.06 5.35 -2.48
C LEU A 97 -4.01 4.35 -2.94
N LYS A 98 -4.13 3.12 -2.47
CA LYS A 98 -3.27 2.03 -2.85
C LYS A 98 -4.13 0.91 -3.42
N THR A 99 -3.75 0.37 -4.57
CA THR A 99 -4.49 -0.74 -5.19
C THR A 99 -3.56 -1.78 -5.81
N CYS A 100 -3.99 -3.04 -5.86
CA CYS A 100 -3.25 -4.15 -6.47
C CYS A 100 -4.06 -4.84 -7.59
N GLY A 101 -3.59 -5.99 -8.08
CA GLY A 101 -4.21 -6.71 -9.18
C GLY A 101 -4.23 -5.90 -10.49
N THR A 102 -5.36 -5.97 -11.20
CA THR A 102 -5.59 -5.23 -12.46
C THR A 102 -6.45 -3.98 -12.26
N THR A 103 -6.49 -3.43 -11.05
CA THR A 103 -7.21 -2.18 -10.75
C THR A 103 -6.67 -1.00 -11.56
N ARG A 104 -7.55 -0.01 -11.81
CA ARG A 104 -7.29 1.16 -12.66
C ARG A 104 -7.09 2.42 -11.82
N LEU A 105 -6.11 2.38 -10.91
CA LEU A 105 -5.88 3.45 -9.93
C LEU A 105 -5.83 4.85 -10.55
N LEU A 106 -5.11 5.05 -11.66
CA LEU A 106 -4.96 6.40 -12.21
C LEU A 106 -6.27 6.96 -12.80
N HIS A 107 -7.26 6.12 -13.09
CA HIS A 107 -8.57 6.61 -13.50
C HIS A 107 -9.34 7.31 -12.36
N THR A 108 -8.91 7.17 -11.10
CA THR A 108 -9.52 7.91 -9.99
C THR A 108 -9.01 9.35 -9.87
N VAL A 109 -7.92 9.73 -10.55
CA VAL A 109 -7.33 11.08 -10.41
C VAL A 109 -8.36 12.16 -10.77
N GLY A 110 -8.99 12.07 -11.95
CA GLY A 110 -10.02 13.03 -12.36
C GLY A 110 -11.21 13.11 -11.41
N PRO A 111 -11.90 11.99 -11.10
CA PRO A 111 -12.98 11.96 -10.11
C PRO A 111 -12.56 12.51 -8.73
N LEU A 112 -11.36 12.18 -8.25
CA LEU A 112 -10.86 12.67 -6.97
C LEU A 112 -10.69 14.19 -6.94
N LEU A 113 -10.11 14.77 -7.99
CA LEU A 113 -9.95 16.23 -8.10
C LEU A 113 -11.32 16.93 -8.14
N ASP A 114 -12.28 16.37 -8.87
CA ASP A 114 -13.66 16.87 -8.90
C ASP A 114 -14.33 16.80 -7.52
N LEU A 115 -14.12 15.71 -6.77
CA LEU A 115 -14.65 15.57 -5.41
C LEU A 115 -14.03 16.58 -4.44
N ALA A 116 -12.71 16.77 -4.51
CA ALA A 116 -12.00 17.76 -3.69
C ALA A 116 -12.49 19.19 -3.99
N HIS A 117 -12.72 19.52 -5.26
CA HIS A 117 -13.31 20.79 -5.66
C HIS A 117 -14.74 20.95 -5.09
N ARG A 118 -15.62 19.99 -5.39
CA ARG A 118 -17.06 20.10 -5.12
C ARG A 118 -17.40 20.10 -3.62
N TYR A 119 -16.76 19.25 -2.84
CA TYR A 119 -17.10 19.05 -1.42
C TYR A 119 -16.15 19.78 -0.47
N CYS A 120 -14.91 20.00 -0.87
CA CYS A 120 -13.86 20.46 0.03
C CYS A 120 -13.37 21.87 -0.30
N HIS A 121 -13.78 22.44 -1.44
CA HIS A 121 -13.27 23.71 -1.97
C HIS A 121 -11.74 23.72 -2.09
N MET A 122 -11.18 22.58 -2.51
CA MET A 122 -9.75 22.37 -2.70
C MET A 122 -9.46 22.16 -4.19
N ASP A 123 -8.88 23.17 -4.83
CA ASP A 123 -8.48 23.16 -6.25
C ASP A 123 -6.97 23.01 -6.39
N ASN A 124 -6.23 23.54 -5.43
CA ASN A 124 -4.79 23.59 -5.46
C ASN A 124 -4.21 22.29 -4.91
N VAL A 125 -3.66 21.48 -5.81
CA VAL A 125 -2.82 20.32 -5.44
C VAL A 125 -1.40 20.80 -5.19
N ILE A 126 -0.85 20.47 -4.02
CA ILE A 126 0.49 20.92 -3.62
C ILE A 126 1.56 19.86 -3.86
N ASN A 127 1.23 18.60 -3.62
CA ASN A 127 2.13 17.47 -3.85
C ASN A 127 1.36 16.28 -4.44
N VAL A 128 1.98 15.59 -5.37
CA VAL A 128 1.54 14.30 -5.91
C VAL A 128 2.71 13.35 -5.84
N PHE A 129 2.45 12.14 -5.37
CA PHE A 129 3.35 11.01 -5.47
C PHE A 129 2.57 9.83 -6.05
N TYR A 130 2.98 9.38 -7.22
CA TYR A 130 2.54 8.11 -7.77
C TYR A 130 3.73 7.18 -7.85
N SER A 131 3.65 6.04 -7.17
CA SER A 131 4.75 5.08 -7.15
C SER A 131 4.28 3.65 -7.26
N ARG A 132 5.20 2.80 -7.71
CA ARG A 132 5.03 1.36 -7.71
C ARG A 132 6.33 0.62 -7.91
N LYS A 133 6.37 -0.62 -7.42
CA LYS A 133 7.36 -1.61 -7.86
C LYS A 133 7.08 -2.00 -9.32
N ASN A 134 8.10 -2.47 -10.04
CA ASN A 134 7.86 -3.15 -11.31
C ASN A 134 6.92 -4.37 -11.11
N PHE A 135 5.93 -4.48 -11.99
CA PHE A 135 5.01 -5.61 -12.05
C PHE A 135 5.72 -6.91 -12.45
N MET A 136 5.16 -8.04 -12.03
CA MET A 136 5.57 -9.36 -12.52
C MET A 136 5.09 -9.60 -13.95
N ARG A 137 3.87 -9.15 -14.29
CA ARG A 137 3.28 -9.23 -15.62
C ARG A 137 2.72 -7.88 -16.09
N PRO A 138 3.59 -6.92 -16.49
CA PRO A 138 3.16 -5.61 -16.97
C PRO A 138 2.14 -5.67 -18.13
N GLU A 139 2.24 -6.68 -18.99
CA GLU A 139 1.38 -6.89 -20.14
C GLU A 139 -0.08 -7.23 -19.77
N MET A 140 -0.33 -7.67 -18.55
CA MET A 140 -1.68 -7.95 -18.04
C MET A 140 -2.35 -6.71 -17.42
N GLN A 141 -1.61 -5.62 -17.22
CA GLN A 141 -2.15 -4.42 -16.61
C GLN A 141 -2.99 -3.64 -17.62
N PRO A 142 -4.15 -3.08 -17.21
CA PRO A 142 -4.94 -2.23 -18.09
C PRO A 142 -4.22 -0.91 -18.34
N HIS A 143 -4.49 -0.28 -19.49
CA HIS A 143 -4.08 1.11 -19.71
C HIS A 143 -4.61 2.02 -18.58
N PRO A 144 -3.83 3.00 -18.08
CA PRO A 144 -2.46 3.37 -18.49
C PRO A 144 -1.33 2.55 -17.83
N HIS A 145 -1.66 1.59 -16.97
CA HIS A 145 -0.72 0.89 -16.09
C HIS A 145 0.15 -0.18 -16.75
N ASN A 146 0.05 -0.37 -18.07
CA ASN A 146 0.84 -1.35 -18.80
C ASN A 146 2.30 -0.92 -19.04
N SER A 147 2.65 0.34 -18.80
CA SER A 147 4.03 0.85 -18.80
C SER A 147 4.16 2.06 -17.87
N PHE A 148 5.39 2.38 -17.44
CA PHE A 148 5.59 3.58 -16.60
C PHE A 148 5.50 4.86 -17.43
N GLU A 149 5.93 4.80 -18.69
CA GLU A 149 5.81 5.88 -19.65
C GLU A 149 4.34 6.27 -19.89
N GLY A 150 3.45 5.29 -20.03
CA GLY A 150 2.01 5.55 -20.19
C GLY A 150 1.38 6.15 -18.92
N GLU A 151 1.87 5.77 -17.74
CA GLU A 151 1.42 6.35 -16.46
C GLU A 151 1.87 7.81 -16.32
N ILE A 152 3.08 8.14 -16.76
CA ILE A 152 3.59 9.53 -16.82
C ILE A 152 2.73 10.35 -17.77
N GLU A 153 2.57 9.90 -19.03
CA GLU A 153 1.75 10.60 -20.03
C GLU A 153 0.31 10.81 -19.55
N TYR A 154 -0.24 9.85 -18.81
CA TYR A 154 -1.57 9.98 -18.22
C TYR A 154 -1.61 11.07 -17.14
N LEU A 155 -0.66 11.06 -16.20
CA LEU A 155 -0.56 12.02 -15.10
C LEU A 155 -0.26 13.44 -15.56
N ASP A 156 0.52 13.61 -16.62
CA ASP A 156 0.86 14.92 -17.22
C ASP A 156 -0.39 15.65 -17.78
N ASN A 157 -1.49 14.94 -18.03
CA ASN A 157 -2.77 15.58 -18.40
C ASN A 157 -3.42 16.33 -17.22
N TYR A 158 -3.02 16.03 -15.98
CA TYR A 158 -3.59 16.61 -14.76
C TYR A 158 -2.61 17.55 -14.05
N PHE A 159 -1.32 17.23 -14.07
CA PHE A 159 -0.31 17.92 -13.28
C PHE A 159 0.81 18.45 -14.18
N GLN A 160 1.07 19.75 -14.11
CA GLN A 160 2.16 20.38 -14.83
C GLN A 160 3.48 20.20 -14.08
N ASP A 161 4.60 20.21 -14.82
CA ASP A 161 5.96 20.12 -14.27
C ASP A 161 6.22 18.87 -13.41
N GLY A 162 5.57 17.76 -13.75
CA GLY A 162 5.84 16.45 -13.16
C GLY A 162 7.27 15.97 -13.42
N ALA A 163 7.84 15.27 -12.45
CA ALA A 163 9.14 14.63 -12.53
C ALA A 163 9.01 13.12 -12.30
N ALA A 164 9.66 12.33 -13.16
CA ALA A 164 9.62 10.87 -13.08
C ALA A 164 11.02 10.28 -12.84
N TYR A 165 11.08 9.25 -12.01
CA TYR A 165 12.30 8.57 -11.57
C TYR A 165 12.12 7.05 -11.62
N CYS A 166 13.20 6.36 -11.98
CA CYS A 166 13.31 4.91 -11.90
C CYS A 166 14.51 4.58 -10.99
N MET A 167 14.23 4.05 -9.81
CA MET A 167 15.22 3.59 -8.84
C MET A 167 15.46 2.09 -8.99
N GLY A 168 16.70 1.64 -8.78
CA GLY A 168 17.09 0.24 -8.93
C GLY A 168 17.95 -0.03 -10.16
N SER A 169 18.12 -1.30 -10.53
CA SER A 169 18.93 -1.72 -11.68
C SER A 169 18.01 -2.20 -12.81
N LEU A 170 18.36 -1.90 -14.07
CA LEU A 170 17.63 -2.41 -15.24
C LEU A 170 17.58 -3.95 -15.34
N LYS A 171 18.46 -4.65 -14.61
CA LYS A 171 18.54 -6.12 -14.59
C LYS A 171 17.88 -6.76 -13.36
N GLN A 172 17.32 -5.96 -12.44
CA GLN A 172 16.75 -6.42 -11.17
C GLN A 172 15.41 -5.72 -10.92
N ASP A 173 14.86 -5.89 -9.72
CA ASP A 173 13.69 -5.11 -9.30
C ASP A 173 13.95 -3.62 -9.39
N ARG A 174 12.91 -2.91 -9.80
CA ARG A 174 12.86 -1.46 -9.95
C ARG A 174 11.68 -0.92 -9.18
N TRP A 175 11.82 0.34 -8.79
CA TRP A 175 10.73 1.12 -8.22
C TRP A 175 10.62 2.43 -8.98
N PHE A 176 9.41 2.75 -9.37
CA PHE A 176 9.06 3.90 -10.19
C PHE A 176 8.38 4.95 -9.33
N LEU A 177 8.69 6.22 -9.61
CA LEU A 177 8.09 7.36 -8.95
C LEU A 177 7.81 8.45 -9.96
N TYR A 178 6.56 8.84 -10.08
CA TYR A 178 6.16 10.13 -10.60
C TYR A 178 5.86 11.05 -9.41
N THR A 179 6.36 12.27 -9.44
CA THR A 179 6.05 13.26 -8.42
C THR A 179 5.85 14.64 -9.04
N MET A 180 4.92 15.40 -8.47
CA MET A 180 4.76 16.83 -8.74
C MET A 180 4.73 17.54 -7.39
N SER A 181 5.44 18.66 -7.28
CA SER A 181 5.44 19.49 -6.08
C SER A 181 5.44 20.94 -6.53
N ILE A 182 4.49 21.73 -6.05
CA ILE A 182 4.54 23.17 -6.28
C ILE A 182 5.63 23.79 -5.39
N PRO A 183 6.31 24.87 -5.83
CA PRO A 183 7.20 25.61 -4.96
C PRO A 183 6.46 26.24 -3.78
N GLN A 184 6.62 25.64 -2.60
CA GLN A 184 6.00 26.11 -1.36
C GLN A 184 7.00 26.17 -0.20
N ALA A 185 6.59 26.79 0.91
CA ALA A 185 7.34 26.67 2.16
C ALA A 185 7.35 25.19 2.59
N PRO A 186 8.48 24.68 3.11
CA PRO A 186 8.51 23.32 3.65
C PRO A 186 7.41 23.11 4.69
N LEU A 187 6.80 21.92 4.71
CA LEU A 187 5.78 21.58 5.70
C LEU A 187 6.26 21.94 7.12
N PRO A 188 5.39 22.54 7.96
CA PRO A 188 5.78 23.00 9.28
C PRO A 188 5.96 21.84 10.29
N TYR A 189 5.64 20.61 9.90
CA TYR A 189 5.72 19.40 10.71
C TYR A 189 6.64 18.34 10.06
N ALA A 190 7.06 17.37 10.87
CA ALA A 190 7.84 16.22 10.41
C ALA A 190 6.95 15.25 9.63
N ASP A 191 7.40 14.84 8.46
CA ASP A 191 6.72 13.83 7.64
C ASP A 191 7.73 12.87 7.00
N HIS A 192 7.34 11.61 6.92
CA HIS A 192 8.09 10.52 6.31
C HIS A 192 7.13 9.39 5.95
N THR A 193 7.52 8.60 4.95
CA THR A 193 6.81 7.36 4.59
C THR A 193 7.84 6.26 4.39
N LEU A 194 7.64 5.14 5.09
CA LEU A 194 8.39 3.90 4.92
C LEU A 194 7.51 2.92 4.15
N GLU A 195 8.00 2.39 3.04
CA GLU A 195 7.41 1.23 2.36
C GLU A 195 8.42 0.07 2.33
N ILE A 196 7.94 -1.16 2.51
CA ILE A 196 8.71 -2.40 2.38
C ILE A 196 7.92 -3.32 1.45
N MET A 197 8.53 -3.69 0.33
CA MET A 197 7.93 -4.52 -0.70
C MET A 197 8.70 -5.83 -0.79
N MET A 198 8.04 -6.93 -0.48
CA MET A 198 8.63 -8.23 -0.21
C MET A 198 8.14 -9.26 -1.23
N THR A 199 9.04 -10.11 -1.70
CA THR A 199 8.76 -11.15 -2.69
C THR A 199 9.44 -12.45 -2.32
N GLU A 200 8.95 -13.55 -2.92
CA GLU A 200 9.49 -14.90 -2.73
C GLU A 200 9.50 -15.29 -1.24
N MET A 201 8.35 -15.17 -0.57
CA MET A 201 8.21 -15.57 0.84
C MET A 201 8.19 -17.10 0.97
N PRO A 202 8.70 -17.66 2.08
CA PRO A 202 8.58 -19.10 2.32
C PRO A 202 7.12 -19.54 2.50
N ASN A 203 6.75 -20.66 1.90
CA ASN A 203 5.38 -21.20 1.93
C ASN A 203 4.87 -21.42 3.36
N GLU A 204 5.74 -21.85 4.28
CA GLU A 204 5.38 -22.04 5.68
C GLU A 204 4.96 -20.75 6.40
N VAL A 205 5.43 -19.60 5.92
CA VAL A 205 5.01 -18.28 6.42
C VAL A 205 3.69 -17.88 5.77
N MET A 206 3.58 -18.05 4.44
CA MET A 206 2.40 -17.66 3.67
C MET A 206 1.15 -18.46 4.01
N THR A 207 1.31 -19.71 4.45
CA THR A 207 0.19 -20.61 4.82
C THR A 207 -0.71 -20.02 5.89
N VAL A 208 -0.18 -19.17 6.79
CA VAL A 208 -0.96 -18.50 7.85
C VAL A 208 -2.07 -17.61 7.26
N PHE A 209 -1.87 -17.04 6.08
CA PHE A 209 -2.77 -16.09 5.42
C PHE A 209 -3.82 -16.79 4.54
N THR A 210 -4.33 -17.94 4.99
CA THR A 210 -5.33 -18.75 4.29
C THR A 210 -6.53 -19.05 5.19
N ARG A 211 -7.72 -19.21 4.62
CA ARG A 211 -8.92 -19.65 5.35
C ARG A 211 -8.79 -21.06 5.93
N ALA A 212 -7.88 -21.87 5.37
CA ALA A 212 -7.53 -23.18 5.92
C ALA A 212 -6.75 -23.08 7.24
N ALA A 213 -5.91 -22.05 7.41
CA ALA A 213 -5.02 -21.91 8.56
C ALA A 213 -5.56 -20.97 9.66
N CYS A 214 -6.47 -20.06 9.32
CA CYS A 214 -7.06 -19.07 10.22
C CYS A 214 -8.56 -18.96 9.97
N ARG A 215 -9.35 -18.91 11.05
CA ARG A 215 -10.81 -18.80 10.94
C ARG A 215 -11.24 -17.43 10.46
N ASP A 216 -10.55 -16.40 10.94
CA ASP A 216 -10.80 -15.00 10.61
C ASP A 216 -9.49 -14.20 10.54
N ALA A 217 -9.63 -12.94 10.11
CA ALA A 217 -8.50 -12.02 9.96
C ALA A 217 -7.81 -11.70 11.29
N LYS A 218 -8.56 -11.59 12.40
CA LYS A 218 -7.99 -11.34 13.75
C LYS A 218 -7.06 -12.46 14.20
N GLU A 219 -7.46 -13.71 13.97
CA GLU A 219 -6.63 -14.87 14.24
C GLU A 219 -5.35 -14.84 13.39
N CYS A 220 -5.47 -14.50 12.11
CA CYS A 220 -4.34 -14.34 11.20
C CYS A 220 -3.32 -13.31 11.71
N THR A 221 -3.79 -12.15 12.16
CA THR A 221 -2.97 -11.06 12.72
C THR A 221 -2.20 -11.50 13.94
N LYS A 222 -2.87 -12.21 14.86
CA LYS A 222 -2.24 -12.71 16.10
C LYS A 222 -1.26 -13.85 15.83
N LYS A 223 -1.61 -14.76 14.92
CA LYS A 223 -0.81 -15.95 14.61
C LYS A 223 0.44 -15.61 13.80
N SER A 224 0.34 -14.66 12.87
CA SER A 224 1.48 -14.14 12.11
C SER A 224 2.41 -13.25 12.94
N GLY A 225 1.87 -12.59 13.98
CA GLY A 225 2.58 -11.63 14.82
C GLY A 225 2.53 -10.19 14.29
N ILE A 226 1.66 -9.90 13.31
CA ILE A 226 1.43 -8.54 12.80
C ILE A 226 0.99 -7.59 13.92
N ASP A 227 0.28 -8.08 14.93
CA ASP A 227 -0.13 -7.28 16.09
C ASP A 227 1.05 -6.69 16.88
N ARG A 228 2.28 -7.17 16.65
CA ARG A 228 3.52 -6.73 17.32
C ARG A 228 4.38 -5.79 16.49
N VAL A 229 4.01 -5.53 15.23
CA VAL A 229 4.73 -4.56 14.37
C VAL A 229 4.09 -3.18 14.35
N VAL A 230 2.83 -3.07 14.75
CA VAL A 230 2.14 -1.78 14.83
C VAL A 230 2.42 -1.06 16.17
N PRO A 231 2.33 0.28 16.21
CA PRO A 231 2.38 1.03 17.46
C PRO A 231 1.35 0.58 18.50
N PHE A 232 1.69 0.72 19.78
CA PHE A 232 0.74 0.45 20.86
C PHE A 232 -0.49 1.37 20.73
N GLY A 233 -1.68 0.80 20.96
CA GLY A 233 -2.96 1.52 20.84
C GLY A 233 -3.47 1.69 19.40
N THR A 234 -2.74 1.20 18.39
CA THR A 234 -3.20 1.22 16.99
C THR A 234 -4.54 0.49 16.86
N THR A 235 -5.53 1.14 16.26
CA THR A 235 -6.81 0.51 15.92
C THR A 235 -6.65 -0.24 14.61
N ILE A 236 -6.63 -1.57 14.68
CA ILE A 236 -6.54 -2.44 13.50
C ILE A 236 -7.95 -2.80 13.00
N HIS A 237 -8.14 -2.75 11.69
CA HIS A 237 -9.24 -3.42 10.98
C HIS A 237 -8.69 -4.14 9.76
N GLU A 238 -9.20 -5.33 9.51
CA GLU A 238 -8.49 -6.37 8.76
C GLU A 238 -9.46 -7.33 8.07
N GLU A 239 -9.05 -7.84 6.90
CA GLU A 239 -9.80 -8.79 6.09
C GLU A 239 -8.91 -10.01 5.74
N LEU A 240 -9.53 -11.19 5.71
CA LEU A 240 -8.91 -12.44 5.29
C LEU A 240 -9.71 -12.95 4.08
N PHE A 241 -9.13 -12.83 2.90
CA PHE A 241 -9.80 -13.20 1.66
C PHE A 241 -9.96 -14.72 1.51
N ASP A 242 -10.92 -15.13 0.68
CA ASP A 242 -11.20 -16.54 0.38
C ASP A 242 -10.73 -16.89 -1.03
N PRO A 243 -9.96 -17.99 -1.22
CA PRO A 243 -9.50 -18.93 -0.19
C PRO A 243 -8.31 -18.43 0.64
N CYS A 244 -7.63 -17.39 0.18
CA CYS A 244 -6.43 -16.84 0.81
C CYS A 244 -6.21 -15.38 0.45
N GLY A 245 -5.31 -14.73 1.18
CA GLY A 245 -5.00 -13.31 1.04
C GLY A 245 -5.36 -12.55 2.31
N TYR A 246 -4.64 -11.48 2.62
CA TYR A 246 -4.90 -10.70 3.83
C TYR A 246 -4.61 -9.22 3.60
N SER A 247 -5.47 -8.37 4.17
CA SER A 247 -5.29 -6.92 4.18
C SER A 247 -5.57 -6.38 5.58
N MET A 248 -4.79 -5.39 6.01
CA MET A 248 -5.11 -4.63 7.21
C MET A 248 -4.70 -3.19 7.11
N ASN A 249 -5.48 -2.37 7.82
CA ASN A 249 -5.17 -0.99 8.14
C ASN A 249 -5.11 -0.82 9.65
N GLY A 250 -4.12 -0.05 10.09
CA GLY A 250 -3.92 0.37 11.46
C GLY A 250 -3.97 1.89 11.56
N LEU A 251 -4.87 2.44 12.38
CA LEU A 251 -4.92 3.87 12.70
C LEU A 251 -4.22 4.14 14.02
N VAL A 252 -3.20 5.00 14.00
CA VAL A 252 -2.54 5.46 15.23
C VAL A 252 -3.46 6.48 15.94
N PRO A 253 -3.71 6.36 17.26
CA PRO A 253 -4.65 7.23 17.95
C PRO A 253 -4.27 8.72 17.88
N LYS A 254 -5.27 9.60 17.74
CA LYS A 254 -5.12 11.06 17.78
C LYS A 254 -4.18 11.65 16.71
N SER A 255 -3.90 10.93 15.64
CA SER A 255 -3.04 11.38 14.55
C SER A 255 -3.55 10.91 13.20
N ASP A 256 -3.03 11.54 12.14
CA ASP A 256 -3.14 11.10 10.76
C ASP A 256 -1.99 10.14 10.39
N GLN A 257 -1.60 9.28 11.34
CA GLN A 257 -0.62 8.24 11.09
C GLN A 257 -1.28 6.88 10.94
N TYR A 258 -0.76 6.08 10.01
CA TYR A 258 -1.32 4.80 9.67
C TYR A 258 -0.24 3.72 9.50
N VAL A 259 -0.67 2.47 9.52
CA VAL A 259 0.09 1.31 9.07
C VAL A 259 -0.81 0.51 8.14
N THR A 260 -0.30 -0.01 7.02
CA THR A 260 -1.05 -0.92 6.15
C THR A 260 -0.19 -2.10 5.74
N ILE A 261 -0.80 -3.28 5.63
CA ILE A 261 -0.13 -4.51 5.18
C ILE A 261 -1.04 -5.30 4.26
N HIS A 262 -0.53 -5.66 3.08
CA HIS A 262 -1.24 -6.52 2.13
C HIS A 262 -0.42 -7.76 1.82
N VAL A 263 -1.08 -8.92 1.75
CA VAL A 263 -0.45 -10.23 1.57
C VAL A 263 -1.14 -10.99 0.45
N THR A 264 -0.37 -11.30 -0.59
CA THR A 264 -0.67 -12.28 -1.65
C THR A 264 0.15 -13.54 -1.35
N PRO A 265 -0.46 -14.60 -0.77
CA PRO A 265 0.26 -15.75 -0.23
C PRO A 265 0.64 -16.82 -1.26
N GLU A 266 0.12 -16.74 -2.49
CA GLU A 266 0.31 -17.76 -3.52
C GLU A 266 1.81 -17.97 -3.84
N PRO A 267 2.34 -19.21 -3.78
CA PRO A 267 3.79 -19.46 -3.92
C PRO A 267 4.42 -18.94 -5.21
N GLU A 268 3.67 -18.98 -6.32
CA GLU A 268 4.15 -18.64 -7.67
C GLU A 268 4.40 -17.13 -7.84
N PHE A 269 3.69 -16.31 -7.08
CA PHE A 269 3.72 -14.84 -7.18
C PHE A 269 3.57 -14.17 -5.81
N SER A 270 4.11 -14.80 -4.77
CA SER A 270 3.95 -14.35 -3.39
C SER A 270 4.47 -12.91 -3.24
N TYR A 271 3.64 -12.03 -2.68
CA TYR A 271 3.96 -10.62 -2.47
C TYR A 271 3.42 -10.14 -1.13
N VAL A 272 4.23 -9.39 -0.38
CA VAL A 272 3.76 -8.68 0.82
C VAL A 272 4.23 -7.23 0.76
N SER A 273 3.34 -6.30 1.07
CA SER A 273 3.69 -4.91 1.31
C SER A 273 3.48 -4.53 2.77
N PHE A 274 4.33 -3.63 3.26
CA PHE A 274 4.15 -2.92 4.52
C PHE A 274 4.39 -1.45 4.25
N GLU A 275 3.53 -0.57 4.75
CA GLU A 275 3.66 0.87 4.60
C GLU A 275 3.21 1.61 5.84
N THR A 276 3.92 2.70 6.18
CA THR A 276 3.57 3.53 7.33
C THR A 276 4.22 4.91 7.28
N ASN A 277 3.51 5.91 7.80
CA ASN A 277 4.05 7.23 8.16
C ASN A 277 4.15 7.42 9.70
N GLN A 278 4.01 6.35 10.50
CA GLN A 278 4.00 6.46 11.95
C GLN A 278 5.33 6.99 12.49
N ASN A 279 5.29 7.80 13.55
CA ASN A 279 6.48 8.38 14.17
C ASN A 279 6.62 8.03 15.66
N SER A 280 5.93 7.01 16.15
CA SER A 280 5.96 6.58 17.56
C SER A 280 7.03 5.51 17.84
N MET A 281 7.33 4.65 16.88
CA MET A 281 8.36 3.61 16.97
C MET A 281 9.61 3.96 16.16
N CYS A 282 10.74 3.28 16.44
CA CYS A 282 11.91 3.32 15.58
C CYS A 282 11.63 2.55 14.28
N LEU A 283 11.57 3.24 13.14
CA LEU A 283 11.25 2.64 11.84
C LEU A 283 12.26 1.57 11.43
N TYR A 284 13.56 1.77 11.66
CA TYR A 284 14.56 0.74 11.36
C TYR A 284 14.31 -0.55 12.15
N LYS A 285 14.03 -0.47 13.45
CA LYS A 285 13.66 -1.64 14.27
C LYS A 285 12.34 -2.26 13.80
N GLN A 286 11.38 -1.45 13.37
CA GLN A 286 10.11 -1.92 12.81
C GLN A 286 10.33 -2.69 11.50
N THR A 287 11.17 -2.18 10.59
CA THR A 287 11.61 -2.88 9.37
C THR A 287 12.19 -4.25 9.68
N LEU A 288 13.08 -4.35 10.68
CA LEU A 288 13.64 -5.64 11.09
C LEU A 288 12.57 -6.62 11.60
N ARG A 289 11.57 -6.14 12.34
CA ARG A 289 10.45 -6.98 12.82
C ARG A 289 9.57 -7.47 11.68
N VAL A 290 9.26 -6.61 10.71
CA VAL A 290 8.49 -6.97 9.50
C VAL A 290 9.23 -8.06 8.72
N ILE A 291 10.53 -7.90 8.50
CA ILE A 291 11.37 -8.90 7.81
C ILE A 291 11.46 -10.22 8.60
N ASP A 292 11.49 -10.18 9.94
CA ASP A 292 11.51 -11.38 10.79
C ASP A 292 10.19 -12.18 10.72
N ILE A 293 9.05 -11.49 10.55
CA ILE A 293 7.73 -12.11 10.36
C ILE A 293 7.65 -12.77 8.99
N PHE A 294 7.87 -12.00 7.91
CA PHE A 294 7.58 -12.47 6.55
C PHE A 294 8.72 -13.27 5.91
N LYS A 295 9.96 -13.10 6.41
CA LYS A 295 11.17 -13.83 5.99
C LYS A 295 11.43 -13.88 4.47
N PRO A 296 11.21 -12.77 3.73
CA PRO A 296 11.28 -12.76 2.27
C PRO A 296 12.64 -13.22 1.74
N ASN A 297 12.69 -13.80 0.54
CA ASN A 297 13.98 -14.04 -0.11
C ASN A 297 14.53 -12.77 -0.78
N LYS A 298 13.65 -11.86 -1.19
CA LYS A 298 14.01 -10.54 -1.74
C LYS A 298 13.06 -9.48 -1.21
N PHE A 299 13.60 -8.31 -0.91
CA PHE A 299 12.77 -7.15 -0.61
C PHE A 299 13.48 -5.88 -1.06
N LEU A 300 12.67 -4.87 -1.33
CA LEU A 300 13.13 -3.50 -1.45
C LEU A 300 12.33 -2.62 -0.51
N LEU A 301 12.87 -1.46 -0.17
CA LEU A 301 12.22 -0.49 0.68
C LEU A 301 12.51 0.93 0.20
N THR A 302 11.57 1.82 0.47
CA THR A 302 11.65 3.25 0.23
C THR A 302 11.43 4.00 1.54
N VAL A 303 12.21 5.05 1.77
CA VAL A 303 12.01 5.96 2.90
C VAL A 303 12.03 7.38 2.39
N PHE A 304 10.85 8.00 2.31
CA PHE A 304 10.69 9.43 2.17
C PHE A 304 10.89 10.10 3.52
N ALA A 305 11.56 11.25 3.55
CA ALA A 305 11.68 12.06 4.77
C ALA A 305 11.83 13.53 4.41
N ASN A 306 11.00 14.38 4.99
CA ASN A 306 11.19 15.82 4.89
C ASN A 306 12.30 16.31 5.84
N GLU A 307 12.67 17.59 5.73
CA GLU A 307 13.76 18.16 6.53
C GLU A 307 13.57 18.04 8.05
N ARG A 308 12.32 18.04 8.52
CA ARG A 308 11.97 18.00 9.94
C ARG A 308 11.87 16.57 10.48
N SER A 309 11.80 15.55 9.63
CA SER A 309 11.69 14.16 10.07
C SER A 309 13.03 13.58 10.51
N ILE A 310 13.29 13.70 11.82
CA ILE A 310 14.44 13.06 12.46
C ILE A 310 14.38 11.54 12.29
N LYS A 311 13.22 10.92 12.56
CA LYS A 311 13.06 9.45 12.49
C LYS A 311 13.19 8.89 11.07
N GLY A 312 12.67 9.61 10.07
CA GLY A 312 12.86 9.26 8.67
C GLY A 312 14.34 9.32 8.28
N LYS A 313 15.02 10.43 8.59
CA LYS A 313 16.46 10.62 8.32
C LYS A 313 17.36 9.63 9.05
N GLU A 314 17.09 9.32 10.32
CA GLU A 314 17.79 8.27 11.06
C GLU A 314 17.64 6.91 10.39
N THR A 315 16.47 6.62 9.84
CA THR A 315 16.22 5.35 9.13
C THR A 315 16.97 5.31 7.81
N GLN A 316 16.97 6.41 7.05
CA GLN A 316 17.80 6.57 5.85
C GLN A 316 19.29 6.36 6.16
N GLN A 317 19.79 6.93 7.25
CA GLN A 317 21.17 6.76 7.69
C GLN A 317 21.47 5.31 8.10
N ASN A 318 20.59 4.68 8.89
CA ASN A 318 20.76 3.28 9.29
C ASN A 318 20.78 2.33 8.08
N LEU A 319 19.96 2.60 7.06
CA LEU A 319 19.99 1.84 5.80
C LEU A 319 21.28 2.02 5.01
N TRP A 320 21.99 3.12 5.21
CA TRP A 320 23.30 3.38 4.60
C TRP A 320 24.42 2.66 5.36
N GLU A 321 24.45 2.84 6.67
CA GLU A 321 25.57 2.45 7.53
C GLU A 321 25.50 0.99 8.01
N ARG A 322 24.29 0.45 8.20
CA ARG A 322 24.10 -0.86 8.82
C ARG A 322 23.82 -1.95 7.79
N GLU A 323 24.32 -3.14 8.09
CA GLU A 323 23.88 -4.36 7.41
C GLU A 323 22.63 -4.94 8.10
N ILE A 324 21.76 -5.56 7.32
CA ILE A 324 20.65 -6.37 7.83
C ILE A 324 21.12 -7.82 7.88
N THR A 325 21.20 -8.39 9.10
CA THR A 325 21.65 -9.77 9.32
C THR A 325 20.84 -10.76 8.48
N GLY A 326 21.52 -11.69 7.81
CA GLY A 326 20.88 -12.67 6.92
C GLY A 326 20.61 -12.18 5.50
N TYR A 327 20.80 -10.88 5.22
CA TYR A 327 20.58 -10.29 3.91
C TYR A 327 21.84 -9.63 3.37
N LYS A 328 21.91 -9.52 2.05
CA LYS A 328 22.92 -8.75 1.31
C LYS A 328 22.21 -7.56 0.68
N ARG A 329 22.66 -6.34 0.98
CA ARG A 329 22.24 -5.13 0.26
C ARG A 329 22.84 -5.19 -1.15
N VAL A 330 22.00 -5.20 -2.18
CA VAL A 330 22.42 -5.29 -3.59
C VAL A 330 22.32 -3.94 -4.30
N ASN A 331 21.52 -3.03 -3.78
CA ASN A 331 21.37 -1.67 -4.31
C ASN A 331 21.04 -0.70 -3.18
N LEU A 332 21.54 0.52 -3.28
CA LEU A 332 21.24 1.63 -2.38
C LEU A 332 21.37 2.91 -3.19
N GLN A 333 20.28 3.67 -3.28
CA GLN A 333 20.22 4.91 -4.04
C GLN A 333 19.60 6.00 -3.17
N TYR A 334 20.13 7.21 -3.30
CA TYR A 334 19.64 8.39 -2.61
C TYR A 334 19.20 9.41 -3.66
N LEU A 335 18.01 9.95 -3.48
CA LEU A 335 17.44 11.00 -4.32
C LEU A 335 17.04 12.18 -3.44
N ARG A 336 17.48 13.37 -3.84
CA ARG A 336 17.03 14.63 -3.25
C ARG A 336 15.90 15.18 -4.11
N LEU A 337 14.70 15.21 -3.54
CA LEU A 337 13.57 15.94 -4.09
C LEU A 337 13.58 17.39 -3.55
N GLN A 338 12.63 18.20 -3.99
CA GLN A 338 12.58 19.62 -3.63
C GLN A 338 12.44 19.85 -2.12
N HIS A 339 11.52 19.12 -1.47
CA HIS A 339 11.22 19.27 -0.04
C HIS A 339 11.61 18.05 0.81
N GLU A 340 12.05 16.97 0.16
CA GLU A 340 12.22 15.66 0.80
C GLU A 340 13.46 14.93 0.29
N THR A 341 13.90 13.96 1.06
CA THR A 341 14.89 12.98 0.65
C THR A 341 14.23 11.63 0.50
N LEU A 342 14.65 10.87 -0.50
CA LEU A 342 14.23 9.50 -0.72
C LEU A 342 15.47 8.59 -0.68
N VAL A 343 15.40 7.54 0.13
CA VAL A 343 16.32 6.40 0.05
C VAL A 343 15.59 5.19 -0.49
N TYR A 344 16.14 4.60 -1.55
CA TYR A 344 15.77 3.28 -2.06
C TYR A 344 16.86 2.28 -1.67
N ALA A 345 16.47 1.15 -1.07
CA ALA A 345 17.39 0.06 -0.78
C ALA A 345 16.82 -1.29 -1.18
N GLN A 346 17.66 -2.16 -1.74
CA GLN A 346 17.27 -3.50 -2.17
C GLN A 346 18.15 -4.55 -1.53
N TYR A 347 17.53 -5.64 -1.09
CA TYR A 347 18.16 -6.72 -0.34
C TYR A 347 17.76 -8.08 -0.90
N VAL A 348 18.73 -9.00 -0.86
CA VAL A 348 18.53 -10.41 -1.20
C VAL A 348 19.05 -11.26 -0.05
N LYS A 349 18.29 -12.29 0.34
CA LYS A 349 18.67 -13.22 1.41
C LYS A 349 19.98 -13.92 1.06
N ARG A 350 20.92 -13.98 2.01
CA ARG A 350 22.19 -14.67 1.82
C ARG A 350 21.91 -16.18 1.69
N LYS A 351 22.40 -16.81 0.61
CA LYS A 351 22.38 -18.28 0.48
C LYS A 351 23.37 -18.85 1.51
N GLY A 352 22.93 -19.89 2.23
CA GLY A 352 23.56 -20.37 3.47
C GLY A 352 25.08 -20.55 3.38
N THR A 353 25.83 -19.65 3.98
CA THR A 353 27.07 -20.04 4.68
C THR A 353 26.60 -20.63 6.01
N GLY A 354 27.18 -21.75 6.46
CA GLY A 354 26.74 -22.52 7.65
C GLY A 354 26.80 -21.81 9.01
N VAL A 355 26.59 -20.50 9.07
CA VAL A 355 26.36 -19.72 10.27
C VAL A 355 24.91 -19.93 10.69
N LYS A 356 24.71 -20.49 11.89
CA LYS A 356 23.37 -20.64 12.50
C LYS A 356 22.62 -19.31 12.37
N ASN A 357 21.41 -19.33 11.79
CA ASN A 357 20.51 -18.17 11.74
C ASN A 357 20.38 -17.60 13.15
N VAL A 358 21.06 -16.49 13.44
CA VAL A 358 20.80 -15.72 14.64
C VAL A 358 19.46 -15.03 14.40
N PRO A 359 18.42 -15.31 15.21
CA PRO A 359 17.14 -14.62 15.06
C PRO A 359 17.35 -13.11 15.17
N LEU A 360 16.76 -12.32 14.27
CA LEU A 360 16.82 -10.85 14.33
C LEU A 360 16.32 -10.32 15.69
N ARG A 361 15.50 -11.12 16.41
CA ARG A 361 15.07 -10.89 17.79
C ARG A 361 16.16 -10.49 18.77
N ARG A 362 17.41 -10.97 18.65
CA ARG A 362 18.48 -10.57 19.59
C ARG A 362 18.89 -9.10 19.45
N ILE A 363 18.84 -8.52 18.25
CA ILE A 363 19.16 -7.10 18.02
C ILE A 363 18.03 -6.19 18.53
N ILE A 364 16.82 -6.72 18.65
CA ILE A 364 15.63 -5.96 19.06
C ILE A 364 15.59 -5.75 20.58
N THR A 365 16.18 -6.64 21.37
CA THR A 365 16.08 -6.63 22.85
C THR A 365 17.16 -5.85 23.58
N ASP A 366 18.30 -5.55 22.94
CA ASP A 366 19.48 -5.04 23.65
C ASP A 366 19.42 -3.52 23.97
N ASP A 367 18.33 -2.83 23.63
CA ASP A 367 18.20 -1.37 23.78
C ASP A 367 16.87 -0.93 24.44
N ASP A 368 16.00 -1.85 24.86
CA ASP A 368 14.77 -1.51 25.61
C ASP A 368 15.10 -1.22 27.10
N GLY A 369 16.23 -0.54 27.33
CA GLY A 369 16.58 0.05 28.62
C GLY A 369 15.52 1.08 28.98
N HIS A 370 14.59 0.66 29.83
CA HIS A 370 13.67 1.56 30.52
C HIS A 370 14.51 2.63 31.22
N SER A 371 14.36 3.87 30.77
CA SER A 371 14.60 5.03 31.62
C SER A 371 13.23 5.36 32.22
N ASP A 372 13.11 5.07 33.51
CA ASP A 372 11.96 5.43 34.35
C ASP A 372 11.67 6.95 34.32
#